data_AF-A0A418ZWI1-F1
#
_entry.id   AF-A0A418ZWI1-F1
#
_cell.length_a   1.000
_cell.length_b   1.000
_cell.length_c   1.000
_cell.angle_alpha   90.00
_cell.angle_beta   90.00
_cell.angle_gamma   90.00
#
_symmetry.space_group_name_H-M   'P 1'
#
loop_
_entity.id
_entity.type
_entity.pdbx_description
1 polymer ?
#
loop_
_entity_poly.entity_id
_entity_poly.type
_entity_poly.pdbx_seq_one_letter_code
_entity_poly.pdbx_strand_id
1 'polypeptide(L)' 'MTHQIVPGRQGGAAAMTAAFTREMLQNLAVVMEAACEDQPLTVEVEDLAVWAVTPDGARLFIGITPRTAAAN' A
#
# COMPACT_ATOMS: atom_id res chain seq x y z
N MET A 1 -27.90 -4.14 9.74
CA MET A 1 -26.67 -3.38 10.00
C MET A 1 -26.34 -2.61 8.74
N THR A 2 -26.55 -1.31 8.76
CA THR A 2 -26.41 -0.42 7.60
C THR A 2 -24.93 -0.07 7.47
N HIS A 3 -24.24 -0.60 6.46
CA HIS A 3 -22.91 -0.13 6.11
C HIS A 3 -23.04 1.30 5.62
N GLN A 4 -22.67 2.25 6.46
CA GLN A 4 -22.58 3.64 6.10
C GLN A 4 -21.41 3.77 5.12
N ILE A 5 -21.73 3.97 3.84
CA ILE A 5 -20.75 4.35 2.82
C ILE A 5 -20.29 5.76 3.19
N VAL A 6 -19.05 5.89 3.66
CA VAL A 6 -18.38 7.15 3.98
C VAL A 6 -18.14 7.92 2.66
N PRO A 7 -18.34 9.25 2.63
CA PRO A 7 -18.60 10.01 1.42
C PRO A 7 -17.43 10.06 0.43
N GLY A 8 -17.80 10.22 -0.84
CA GLY A 8 -16.93 10.19 -2.00
C GLY A 8 -15.64 11.01 -1.88
N ARG A 9 -14.58 10.43 -2.43
CA ARG A 9 -13.26 11.04 -2.64
C ARG A 9 -13.47 12.37 -3.38
N GLN A 10 -13.47 13.48 -2.64
CA GLN A 10 -13.39 14.81 -3.25
C GLN A 10 -12.09 14.86 -4.05
N GLY A 11 -12.21 15.19 -5.34
CA GLY A 11 -11.12 15.24 -6.30
C GLY A 11 -10.12 16.35 -5.99
N GLY A 12 -9.30 16.16 -4.96
CA GLY A 12 -7.98 16.78 -4.87
C GLY A 12 -7.01 15.95 -5.71
N ALA A 13 -6.16 16.60 -6.49
CA ALA A 13 -4.98 15.94 -7.03
C ALA A 13 -4.25 15.26 -5.87
N ALA A 14 -4.03 13.95 -5.99
CA ALA A 14 -3.34 13.21 -4.94
C ALA A 14 -1.99 13.88 -4.69
N ALA A 15 -1.72 14.27 -3.44
CA ALA A 15 -0.45 14.92 -3.08
C ALA A 15 0.76 14.05 -3.47
N MET A 16 0.56 12.73 -3.49
CA MET A 16 1.49 11.75 -4.04
C MET A 16 0.71 10.57 -4.65
N THR A 17 1.25 9.99 -5.71
CA THR A 17 0.72 8.77 -6.34
C THR A 17 1.80 7.68 -6.33
N ALA A 18 1.47 6.50 -5.82
CA ALA A 18 2.29 5.29 -5.94
C ALA A 18 1.60 4.31 -6.90
N ALA A 19 2.38 3.69 -7.79
CA ALA A 19 1.90 2.68 -8.72
C ALA A 19 2.43 1.31 -8.27
N PHE A 20 1.54 0.32 -8.23
CA PHE A 20 1.87 -1.04 -7.83
C PHE A 20 1.55 -1.99 -8.99
N THR A 21 2.40 -2.99 -9.18
CA THR A 21 2.04 -4.11 -10.05
C THR A 21 0.97 -4.97 -9.37
N ARG A 22 0.27 -5.80 -10.15
CA ARG A 22 -0.67 -6.78 -9.60
C ARG A 22 0.01 -7.70 -8.57
N GLU A 23 1.23 -8.13 -8.86
CA GLU A 23 2.01 -9.02 -8.01
C GLU A 23 2.31 -8.38 -6.64
N MET A 24 2.67 -7.09 -6.63
CA MET A 24 2.87 -6.34 -5.37
C MET A 24 1.59 -6.31 -4.52
N LEU A 25 0.42 -6.10 -5.15
CA LEU A 25 -0.85 -6.10 -4.43
C LEU A 25 -1.21 -7.49 -3.89
N GLN A 26 -0.87 -8.56 -4.62
CA GLN A 26 -1.06 -9.93 -4.13
C GLN A 26 -0.16 -10.23 -2.94
N ASN A 27 1.11 -9.83 -3.00
CA ASN A 27 2.04 -9.98 -1.87
C ASN A 27 1.52 -9.22 -0.64
N LEU A 28 1.02 -8.01 -0.82
CA LEU A 28 0.44 -7.22 0.26
C LEU A 28 -0.79 -7.89 0.88
N ALA A 29 -1.68 -8.46 0.05
CA ALA A 29 -2.86 -9.17 0.53
C ALA A 29 -2.48 -10.39 1.39
N VAL A 30 -1.48 -11.18 0.96
CA VAL A 30 -0.98 -12.31 1.73
C VAL A 30 -0.44 -11.86 3.09
N VAL A 31 0.31 -10.75 3.13
CA VAL A 31 0.81 -10.20 4.40
C VAL A 31 -0.33 -9.75 5.30
N MET A 32 -1.34 -9.07 4.76
CA MET A 32 -2.50 -8.64 5.54
C MET A 32 -3.25 -9.82 6.15
N GLU A 33 -3.52 -10.86 5.36
CA GLU A 33 -4.21 -12.06 5.84
C GLU A 33 -3.39 -12.81 6.91
N ALA A 34 -2.06 -12.84 6.78
CA ALA A 34 -1.20 -13.59 7.69
C ALA A 34 -0.88 -12.85 9.00
N ALA A 35 -0.81 -11.52 8.99
CA ALA A 35 -0.21 -10.75 10.09
C ALA A 35 -1.12 -9.68 10.70
N CYS A 36 -2.30 -9.41 10.12
CA CYS A 36 -3.11 -8.24 10.46
C CYS A 36 -4.60 -8.58 10.64
N GLU A 37 -4.93 -9.56 11.49
CA GLU A 37 -6.33 -9.97 11.73
C GLU A 37 -7.27 -8.80 12.08
N ASP A 38 -6.79 -7.76 12.78
CA ASP A 38 -7.56 -6.53 13.07
C ASP A 38 -6.69 -5.26 13.22
N GLN A 39 -5.42 -5.33 12.81
CA GLN A 39 -4.46 -4.24 13.01
C GLN A 39 -4.10 -3.58 11.68
N PRO A 40 -3.90 -2.25 11.67
CA PRO A 40 -3.46 -1.57 10.45
C PRO A 40 -2.07 -2.05 10.07
N LEU A 41 -1.92 -2.44 8.80
CA LEU A 41 -0.62 -2.69 8.19
C LEU A 41 -0.03 -1.37 7.71
N THR A 42 1.21 -1.06 8.08
CA THR A 42 1.89 0.13 7.58
C THR A 42 2.58 -0.19 6.27
N VAL A 43 2.42 0.66 5.25
CA VAL A 43 3.12 0.54 3.97
C VAL A 43 4.14 1.66 3.85
N GLU A 44 5.42 1.29 3.76
CA GLU A 44 6.50 2.23 3.53
C GLU A 44 6.87 2.22 2.05
N VAL A 45 6.89 3.41 1.45
CA VAL A 45 7.36 3.62 0.08
C VAL A 45 8.66 4.41 0.16
N GLU A 46 9.76 3.73 -0.15
CA GLU A 46 11.09 4.32 -0.30
C GLU A 46 11.40 4.55 -1.78
N ASP A 47 12.52 5.21 -2.08
CA ASP A 47 12.90 5.65 -3.45
C ASP A 47 12.68 4.61 -4.55
N LEU A 48 12.90 3.32 -4.25
CA LEU A 48 12.77 2.22 -5.21
C LEU A 48 12.08 0.97 -4.65
N ALA A 49 11.64 0.98 -3.39
CA ALA A 49 11.17 -0.21 -2.70
C ALA A 49 9.89 0.06 -1.92
N VAL A 50 9.04 -0.96 -1.88
CA VAL A 50 7.81 -0.97 -1.09
C VAL A 50 7.93 -2.07 -0.05
N TRP A 51 7.66 -1.68 1.19
CA TRP A 51 7.68 -2.58 2.34
C TRP A 51 6.33 -2.57 3.04
N ALA A 52 5.93 -3.73 3.53
CA ALA A 52 4.86 -3.87 4.50
C ALA A 52 5.50 -4.02 5.89
N VAL A 53 5.10 -3.18 6.83
CA VAL A 53 5.55 -3.23 8.22
C VAL A 53 4.40 -3.75 9.06
N THR A 54 4.58 -4.95 9.60
CA THR A 54 3.61 -5.63 10.47
C THR A 54 3.55 -4.96 11.84
N PRO A 55 2.49 -5.21 12.65
CA PRO A 55 2.33 -4.56 13.94
C PRO A 55 3.45 -4.87 14.96
N ASP A 56 4.13 -6.01 14.81
CA ASP A 56 5.31 -6.39 15.61
C ASP A 56 6.62 -5.77 15.09
N GLY A 57 6.56 -4.97 14.02
CA GLY A 57 7.69 -4.23 13.46
C GLY A 57 8.49 -4.99 12.40
N ALA A 58 8.07 -6.19 11.98
CA ALA A 58 8.75 -6.90 10.91
C ALA A 58 8.52 -6.20 9.55
N ARG A 59 9.59 -6.08 8.76
CA ARG A 59 9.54 -5.49 7.41
C ARG A 59 9.53 -6.59 6.37
N LEU A 60 8.46 -6.66 5.60
CA LEU A 60 8.26 -7.62 4.53
C LEU A 60 8.35 -6.93 3.18
N PHE A 61 9.21 -7.46 2.31
CA PHE A 61 9.43 -6.91 0.99
C PHE A 61 8.22 -7.18 0.10
N ILE A 62 7.63 -6.12 -0.46
CA ILE A 62 6.46 -6.22 -1.34
C ILE A 62 6.88 -6.17 -2.81
N GLY A 63 7.85 -5.31 -3.13
CA GLY A 63 8.38 -5.18 -4.48
C GLY A 63 9.19 -3.90 -4.67
N ILE A 64 9.70 -3.74 -5.89
CA ILE A 64 10.33 -2.50 -6.33
C ILE A 64 9.37 -1.65 -7.16
N THR A 65 9.39 -0.35 -6.94
CA THR A 65 8.75 0.61 -7.84
C THR A 65 9.78 0.99 -8.90
N PRO A 66 9.53 0.68 -10.19
CA PRO A 66 10.37 1.21 -11.24
C PRO A 66 10.30 2.73 -11.20
N ARG A 67 11.46 3.38 -11.29
CA ARG A 67 11.53 4.84 -11.43
C ARG A 67 10.86 5.20 -12.76
N THR A 68 9.58 5.55 -12.71
CA THR A 68 8.91 6.19 -13.84
C THR A 68 9.65 7.50 -14.05
N ALA A 69 10.44 7.59 -15.13
CA ALA A 69 11.00 8.86 -15.55
C ALA A 69 9.80 9.81 -15.71
N ALA A 70 9.81 10.91 -14.95
CA ALA A 70 8.84 11.98 -15.18
C ALA A 70 8.96 12.34 -16.67
N ALA A 71 7.87 12.16 -17.41
CA ALA A 71 7.79 12.66 -18.76
C ALA A 71 7.96 14.18 -18.67
N ASN A 72 9.09 14.68 -19.18
CA ASN A 72 9.35 16.11 -19.36
C ASN A 72 8.30 16.73 -20.29
#